data_AF-A0A0F9MDK1-F1
#
_entry.id   AF-A0A0F9MDK1-F1
#
_cell.length_a   1.000
_cell.length_b   1.000
_cell.length_c   1.000
_cell.angle_alpha   90.00
_cell.angle_beta   90.00
_cell.angle_gamma   90.00
#
_symmetry.space_group_name_H-M   'P 1'
#
loop_
_entity.id
_entity.type
_entity.pdbx_description
1 polymer ?
#
loop_
_entity_poly.entity_id
_entity_poly.type
_entity_poly.pdbx_seq_one_letter_code
_entity_poly.pdbx_strand_id
1 'polypeptide(L)'
;MLPEFPGKVNKGWFIFNKPKVFRAYTDGLKDGDYYATLHKVKGSPKTLEQLGYFHAVVVPTILKQMVEDGNRTVKFELNGKVKEIPLTEDMVVVMMKEVWAKSKGVKVKSKADMTKAEASELIDISIEWAARYLGCSIPEPSKL
;
A
#
# COMPACT_ATOMS: atom_id res chain seq x y z
N MET A 1 26.93 -6.80 -16.80
CA MET A 1 25.54 -6.70 -16.32
C MET A 1 24.82 -7.96 -16.77
N LEU A 2 24.18 -8.71 -15.87
CA LEU A 2 23.45 -9.92 -16.26
C LEU A 2 22.13 -9.51 -16.94
N PRO A 3 21.67 -10.25 -17.97
CA PRO A 3 20.43 -9.91 -18.66
C PRO A 3 19.22 -10.20 -17.78
N GLU A 4 18.26 -9.27 -17.78
CA GLU A 4 17.00 -9.39 -17.04
C GLU A 4 15.84 -9.68 -18.00
N PHE A 5 14.98 -10.63 -17.64
CA PHE A 5 13.85 -11.06 -18.46
C PHE A 5 12.53 -10.89 -17.69
N PRO A 6 11.73 -9.84 -17.99
CA PRO A 6 10.48 -9.60 -17.27
C PRO A 6 9.42 -10.65 -17.63
N GLY A 7 8.58 -11.00 -16.66
CA GLY A 7 7.50 -11.96 -16.82
C GLY A 7 6.49 -11.89 -15.69
N LYS A 8 5.49 -12.76 -15.74
CA LYS A 8 4.42 -12.86 -14.73
C LYS A 8 4.10 -14.32 -14.42
N VAL A 9 3.72 -14.58 -13.17
CA VAL A 9 3.23 -15.91 -12.78
C VAL A 9 1.76 -16.05 -13.18
N ASN A 10 1.42 -17.12 -13.89
CA ASN A 10 0.06 -17.48 -14.28
C ASN A 10 -0.15 -18.99 -14.10
N LYS A 11 -1.12 -19.38 -13.24
CA LYS A 11 -1.44 -20.79 -12.94
C LYS A 11 -0.22 -21.66 -12.59
N GLY A 12 0.73 -21.13 -11.81
CA GLY A 12 1.95 -21.84 -11.41
C GLY A 12 3.10 -21.78 -12.42
N TRP A 13 2.89 -21.19 -13.60
CA TRP A 13 3.92 -21.02 -14.63
C TRP A 13 4.46 -19.60 -14.64
N PHE A 14 5.78 -19.44 -14.77
CA PHE A 14 6.37 -18.13 -15.06
C PHE A 14 6.35 -17.88 -16.57
N ILE A 15 5.56 -16.91 -17.01
CA ILE A 15 5.41 -16.53 -18.42
C ILE A 15 6.25 -15.29 -18.68
N PHE A 16 7.31 -15.43 -19.48
CA PHE A 16 8.12 -14.31 -19.94
C PHE A 16 7.31 -13.39 -20.88
N ASN A 17 7.51 -12.08 -20.76
CA ASN A 17 6.85 -11.10 -21.64
C ASN A 17 7.35 -11.21 -23.09
N LYS A 18 8.62 -11.57 -23.28
CA LYS A 18 9.27 -11.78 -24.59
C LYS A 18 9.98 -13.14 -24.63
N PRO A 19 9.24 -14.26 -24.75
CA PRO A 19 9.82 -15.60 -24.65
C PRO A 19 10.85 -15.90 -25.74
N LYS A 20 10.71 -15.30 -26.93
CA LYS A 20 11.68 -15.44 -28.03
C LYS A 20 13.06 -14.87 -27.67
N VAL A 21 13.11 -13.79 -26.89
CA VAL A 21 14.37 -13.14 -26.49
C VAL A 21 15.08 -13.98 -25.43
N PHE A 22 14.33 -14.51 -24.45
CA PHE A 22 14.88 -15.44 -23.47
C PHE A 22 15.44 -16.70 -24.13
N ARG A 23 14.69 -17.29 -25.08
CA ARG A 23 15.16 -18.48 -25.83
C ARG A 23 16.44 -18.18 -26.62
N ALA A 24 16.48 -17.08 -27.37
CA ALA A 24 17.68 -16.71 -28.12
C ALA A 24 18.91 -16.51 -27.21
N TYR A 25 18.70 -16.02 -25.98
CA TYR A 25 19.77 -15.91 -24.99
C TYR A 25 20.24 -17.29 -24.51
N THR A 26 19.31 -18.18 -24.13
CA THR A 26 19.66 -19.53 -23.66
C THR A 26 20.33 -20.38 -24.73
N ASP A 27 19.89 -20.26 -25.99
CA ASP A 27 20.45 -20.99 -27.12
C ASP A 27 21.90 -20.57 -27.45
N GLY A 28 22.29 -19.36 -27.03
CA GLY A 28 23.65 -18.83 -27.20
C GLY A 28 24.61 -19.17 -26.07
N LEU A 29 24.15 -19.84 -25.01
CA LEU A 29 25.00 -20.27 -23.90
C LEU A 29 25.78 -21.54 -24.26
N LYS A 30 27.00 -21.66 -23.75
CA LYS A 30 27.78 -22.90 -23.85
C LYS A 30 27.20 -23.98 -22.94
N ASP A 31 27.51 -25.24 -23.21
CA ASP A 31 27.13 -26.34 -22.31
C ASP A 31 27.70 -26.12 -20.90
N GLY A 32 26.84 -26.25 -19.88
CA GLY A 32 27.21 -26.05 -18.48
C GLY A 32 25.99 -25.89 -17.55
N ASP A 33 26.27 -25.73 -16.26
CA ASP A 33 25.25 -25.51 -15.23
C ASP A 33 24.96 -24.03 -15.03
N TYR A 34 23.68 -23.66 -15.09
CA TYR A 34 23.21 -22.29 -14.93
C TYR A 34 22.12 -22.22 -13.87
N TYR A 35 22.03 -21.07 -13.20
CA TYR A 35 20.93 -20.77 -12.29
C TYR A 35 20.14 -19.56 -12.81
N ALA A 36 18.83 -19.56 -12.53
CA ALA A 36 17.95 -18.43 -12.78
C ALA A 36 17.47 -17.85 -11.46
N THR A 37 17.67 -16.56 -11.26
CA THR A 37 17.18 -15.86 -10.06
C THR A 37 15.89 -15.13 -10.39
N LEU A 38 14.81 -15.47 -9.69
CA LEU A 38 13.52 -14.80 -9.83
C LEU A 38 13.42 -13.65 -8.83
N HIS A 39 13.44 -12.42 -9.34
CA HIS A 39 13.16 -11.23 -8.55
C HIS A 39 11.70 -10.83 -8.70
N LYS A 40 10.99 -10.70 -7.58
CA LYS A 40 9.65 -10.08 -7.60
C LYS A 40 9.85 -8.61 -7.92
N VAL A 41 9.41 -8.17 -9.09
CA VAL A 41 9.27 -6.75 -9.42
C VAL A 41 8.09 -6.21 -8.60
N LYS A 42 8.29 -6.03 -7.29
CA LYS A 42 7.47 -5.10 -6.53
C LYS A 42 7.88 -3.73 -7.05
N GLY A 43 6.91 -2.89 -7.44
CA GLY A 43 7.19 -1.47 -7.65
C GLY A 43 7.99 -0.93 -6.46
N SER A 44 8.81 0.10 -6.67
CA SER A 44 9.80 0.54 -5.68
C SER A 44 9.23 0.49 -4.26
N PRO A 45 9.92 -0.13 -3.30
CA PRO A 45 9.44 -0.18 -1.94
C PRO A 45 9.20 1.25 -1.45
N LYS A 46 8.13 1.41 -0.67
CA LYS A 46 7.80 2.68 0.00
C LYS A 46 9.00 3.19 0.77
N THR A 47 9.26 4.49 0.70
CA THR A 47 10.36 5.09 1.45
C THR A 47 10.01 5.15 2.94
N LEU A 48 11.03 5.13 3.81
CA LEU A 48 10.82 5.31 5.25
C LEU A 48 10.16 6.65 5.56
N GLU A 49 10.46 7.68 4.76
CA GLU A 49 9.85 9.01 4.86
C GLU A 49 8.34 8.98 4.61
N GLN A 50 7.88 8.29 3.55
CA GLN A 50 6.44 8.16 3.28
C GLN A 50 5.72 7.43 4.41
N LEU A 51 6.35 6.37 4.93
CA LEU A 51 5.78 5.59 6.02
C LEU A 51 5.75 6.43 7.32
N GLY A 52 6.83 7.16 7.59
CA GLY A 52 6.99 8.04 8.73
C GLY A 52 5.96 9.16 8.70
N TYR A 53 5.84 9.87 7.58
CA TYR A 53 4.85 10.93 7.43
C TYR A 53 3.41 10.42 7.60
N PHE A 54 3.06 9.29 6.98
CA PHE A 54 1.72 8.72 7.11
C PHE A 54 1.37 8.35 8.56
N HIS A 55 2.27 7.66 9.27
CA HIS A 55 2.00 7.20 10.63
C HIS A 55 2.24 8.25 11.72
N ALA A 56 3.14 9.22 11.51
CA ALA A 56 3.48 10.22 12.52
C ALA A 56 2.70 11.53 12.38
N VAL A 57 2.20 11.84 11.17
CA VAL A 57 1.52 13.11 10.89
C VAL A 57 0.08 12.88 10.47
N VAL A 58 -0.15 12.13 9.38
CA VAL A 58 -1.49 11.98 8.79
C VAL A 58 -2.44 11.26 9.76
N VAL A 59 -2.09 10.06 10.19
CA VAL A 59 -2.94 9.22 11.05
C VAL A 59 -3.25 9.88 12.39
N PRO A 60 -2.28 10.42 13.15
CA PRO A 60 -2.56 11.07 14.42
C PRO A 60 -3.41 12.34 14.26
N THR A 61 -3.23 13.10 13.18
CA THR A 61 -4.03 14.30 12.92
C THR A 61 -5.49 13.96 12.67
N ILE A 62 -5.76 12.94 11.84
CA ILE A 62 -7.11 12.43 11.60
C ILE A 62 -7.73 11.93 12.90
N LEU A 63 -7.01 11.09 13.66
CA LEU A 63 -7.50 10.55 14.92
C LEU A 63 -7.86 11.67 15.91
N LYS A 64 -6.97 12.65 16.08
CA LYS A 64 -7.19 13.80 16.96
C LYS A 64 -8.47 14.55 16.58
N GLN A 65 -8.64 14.89 15.30
CA GLN A 65 -9.83 15.61 14.85
C GLN A 65 -11.10 14.77 15.03
N MET A 66 -11.07 13.46 14.72
CA MET A 66 -12.22 12.59 14.97
C MET A 66 -12.62 12.56 16.46
N VAL A 67 -11.65 12.54 17.36
CA VAL A 67 -11.89 12.58 18.82
C VAL A 67 -12.44 13.93 19.26
N GLU A 68 -11.97 15.03 18.68
CA GLU A 68 -12.47 16.40 18.92
C GLU A 68 -13.91 16.58 18.42
N ASP A 69 -14.26 15.98 17.28
CA ASP A 69 -15.62 15.93 16.73
C ASP A 69 -16.57 15.00 17.52
N GLY A 70 -16.07 14.34 18.58
CA GLY A 70 -16.85 13.49 19.47
C GLY A 70 -16.82 12.00 19.15
N ASN A 71 -16.12 11.57 18.10
CA ASN A 71 -16.00 10.15 17.69
C ASN A 71 -14.93 9.41 18.51
N ARG A 72 -15.14 9.30 19.83
CA ARG A 72 -14.15 8.72 20.76
C ARG A 72 -14.14 7.20 20.79
N THR A 73 -15.26 6.58 20.44
CA THR A 73 -15.46 5.13 20.57
C THR A 73 -16.14 4.55 19.35
N VAL A 74 -15.74 3.35 18.97
CA VAL A 74 -16.43 2.52 17.98
C VAL A 74 -17.32 1.54 18.72
N LYS A 75 -18.62 1.52 18.36
CA LYS A 75 -19.58 0.55 18.85
C LYS A 75 -19.68 -0.60 17.88
N PHE A 76 -19.55 -1.83 18.37
CA PHE A 76 -19.81 -3.02 17.57
C PHE A 76 -20.60 -4.03 18.40
N GLU A 77 -21.46 -4.78 17.74
CA GLU A 77 -22.24 -5.83 18.38
C GLU A 77 -21.50 -7.16 18.25
N LEU A 78 -21.28 -7.83 19.38
CA LEU A 78 -20.68 -9.15 19.43
C LEU A 78 -21.51 -10.04 20.37
N ASN A 79 -22.06 -11.13 19.84
CA ASN A 79 -22.92 -12.06 20.57
C ASN A 79 -24.11 -11.38 21.25
N GLY A 80 -24.80 -10.47 20.56
CA GLY A 80 -25.97 -9.75 21.09
C GLY A 80 -25.65 -8.68 22.15
N LYS A 81 -24.36 -8.36 22.36
CA LYS A 81 -23.91 -7.30 23.27
C LYS A 81 -23.18 -6.22 22.49
N VAL A 82 -23.61 -4.98 22.68
CA VAL A 82 -22.87 -3.81 22.18
C VAL A 82 -21.63 -3.62 23.03
N LYS A 83 -20.46 -3.67 22.41
CA LYS A 83 -19.18 -3.30 23.01
C LYS A 83 -18.72 -1.96 22.44
N GLU A 84 -18.26 -1.10 23.32
CA GLU A 84 -17.57 0.14 22.99
C GLU A 84 -16.07 -0.05 23.18
N ILE A 85 -15.29 0.26 22.15
CA ILE A 85 -13.83 0.34 22.25
C ILE A 85 -13.36 1.72 21.81
N PRO A 86 -12.26 2.23 22.37
CA PRO A 86 -11.67 3.49 21.94
C PRO A 86 -11.33 3.46 20.45
N LEU A 87 -11.52 4.60 19.78
CA LEU A 87 -10.98 4.79 18.44
C LEU A 87 -9.44 4.79 18.52
N THR A 88 -8.79 4.03 17.64
CA THR A 88 -7.33 3.86 17.64
C THR A 88 -6.72 4.23 16.29
N GLU A 89 -5.41 4.48 16.27
CA GLU A 89 -4.67 4.76 15.05
C GLU A 89 -4.79 3.62 14.02
N ASP A 90 -4.74 2.37 14.47
CA ASP A 90 -4.88 1.21 13.57
C ASP A 90 -6.23 1.19 12.87
N MET A 91 -7.31 1.61 13.54
CA MET A 91 -8.62 1.75 12.93
C MET A 91 -8.64 2.86 11.87
N VAL A 92 -8.00 3.99 12.14
CA VAL A 92 -7.86 5.07 11.17
C VAL A 92 -7.07 4.61 9.94
N VAL A 93 -6.00 3.84 10.14
CA VAL A 93 -5.22 3.24 9.05
C VAL A 93 -6.08 2.31 8.19
N VAL A 94 -6.89 1.45 8.80
CA VAL A 94 -7.80 0.56 8.08
C VAL A 94 -8.83 1.37 7.30
N MET A 95 -9.47 2.35 7.93
CA MET A 95 -10.45 3.24 7.31
C MET A 95 -9.86 3.97 6.09
N MET A 96 -8.67 4.55 6.21
CA MET A 96 -8.03 5.26 5.10
C MET A 96 -7.67 4.33 3.94
N LYS A 97 -7.26 3.09 4.23
CA LYS A 97 -7.04 2.08 3.19
C LYS A 97 -8.32 1.68 2.47
N GLU A 98 -9.45 1.61 3.18
CA GLU A 98 -10.76 1.36 2.57
C GLU A 98 -11.20 2.51 1.67
N VAL A 99 -11.02 3.76 2.12
CA VAL A 99 -11.29 4.97 1.32
C VAL A 99 -10.46 4.97 0.04
N TRP A 100 -9.15 4.71 0.14
CA TRP A 100 -8.26 4.60 -1.02
C TRP A 100 -8.65 3.45 -1.95
N ALA A 101 -8.92 2.26 -1.41
CA ALA A 101 -9.32 1.11 -2.22
C ALA A 101 -10.61 1.38 -3.01
N LYS A 102 -11.59 2.02 -2.35
CA LYS A 102 -12.85 2.43 -2.97
C LYS A 102 -12.66 3.49 -4.06
N SER A 103 -11.79 4.48 -3.84
CA SER A 103 -11.54 5.53 -4.84
C SER A 103 -10.80 5.00 -6.08
N LYS A 104 -9.97 3.97 -5.91
CA LYS A 104 -9.22 3.31 -7.01
C LYS A 104 -9.97 2.14 -7.65
N GLY A 105 -11.12 1.73 -7.11
CA GLY A 105 -11.85 0.55 -7.60
C GLY A 105 -11.08 -0.76 -7.42
N VAL A 106 -10.21 -0.83 -6.39
CA VAL A 106 -9.37 -2.01 -6.11
C VAL A 106 -9.75 -2.64 -4.77
N LYS A 107 -9.26 -3.86 -4.52
CA LYS A 107 -9.38 -4.49 -3.20
C LYS A 107 -8.40 -3.85 -2.22
N VAL A 108 -8.79 -3.80 -0.95
CA VAL A 108 -7.90 -3.37 0.15
C VAL A 108 -6.64 -4.24 0.14
N LYS A 109 -5.48 -3.58 0.03
CA LYS A 109 -4.18 -4.25 -0.01
C LYS A 109 -3.57 -4.34 1.39
N SER A 110 -2.83 -5.42 1.63
CA SER A 110 -2.01 -5.54 2.82
C SER A 110 -0.88 -4.50 2.81
N LYS A 111 -0.34 -4.15 4.00
CA LYS A 111 0.81 -3.24 4.11
C LYS A 111 2.00 -3.74 3.29
N ALA A 112 2.20 -5.04 3.13
CA ALA A 112 3.33 -5.61 2.39
C ALA A 112 3.18 -5.54 0.86
N ASP A 113 1.97 -5.31 0.37
CA ASP A 113 1.64 -5.40 -1.07
C ASP A 113 1.46 -4.03 -1.74
N MET A 114 1.44 -2.94 -0.98
CA MET A 114 1.43 -1.59 -1.53
C MET A 114 2.80 -1.17 -2.07
N THR A 115 2.82 -0.65 -3.28
CA THR A 115 3.97 0.00 -3.93
C THR A 115 4.18 1.43 -3.40
N LYS A 116 5.33 2.04 -3.72
CA LYS A 116 5.62 3.46 -3.41
C LYS A 116 4.57 4.42 -3.96
N ALA A 117 4.13 4.22 -5.21
CA ALA A 117 3.13 5.07 -5.85
C ALA A 117 1.80 4.98 -5.12
N GLU A 118 1.34 3.77 -4.82
CA GLU A 118 0.09 3.55 -4.07
C GLU A 118 0.15 4.11 -2.66
N ALA A 119 1.33 4.12 -2.02
CA ALA A 119 1.52 4.73 -0.71
C ALA A 119 1.40 6.27 -0.78
N SER A 120 1.96 6.90 -1.82
CA SER A 120 1.74 8.33 -2.08
C SER A 120 0.26 8.63 -2.30
N GLU A 121 -0.41 7.86 -3.16
CA GLU A 121 -1.83 8.05 -3.42
C GLU A 121 -2.69 7.88 -2.15
N LEU A 122 -2.36 6.92 -1.29
CA LEU A 122 -3.04 6.74 -0.01
C LEU A 122 -2.88 7.98 0.86
N ILE A 123 -1.68 8.56 0.93
CA ILE A 123 -1.40 9.78 1.68
C ILE A 123 -2.25 10.93 1.14
N ASP A 124 -2.20 11.18 -0.17
CA ASP A 124 -2.93 12.28 -0.81
C ASP A 124 -4.44 12.18 -0.57
N ILE A 125 -5.00 10.98 -0.77
CA ILE A 125 -6.42 10.70 -0.53
C ILE A 125 -6.79 10.87 0.95
N SER A 126 -5.89 10.49 1.87
CA SER A 126 -6.14 10.67 3.31
C SER A 126 -6.19 12.16 3.68
N ILE A 127 -5.30 12.97 3.11
CA ILE A 127 -5.28 14.43 3.32
C ILE A 127 -6.54 15.08 2.73
N GLU A 128 -6.89 14.73 1.48
CA GLU A 128 -8.10 15.25 0.83
C GLU A 128 -9.37 14.86 1.61
N TRP A 129 -9.44 13.61 2.06
CA TRP A 129 -10.55 13.13 2.87
C TRP A 129 -10.65 13.87 4.21
N ALA A 130 -9.53 14.06 4.91
CA ALA A 130 -9.48 14.79 6.17
C ALA A 130 -9.94 16.25 6.00
N ALA A 131 -9.46 16.94 4.97
CA ALA A 131 -9.87 18.31 4.66
C ALA A 131 -11.37 18.40 4.33
N ARG A 132 -11.88 17.44 3.55
CA ARG A 132 -13.27 17.45 3.09
C ARG A 132 -14.29 17.09 4.17
N TYR A 133 -13.97 16.12 5.02
CA TYR A 133 -14.95 15.52 5.94
C TYR A 133 -14.72 15.89 7.40
N LEU A 134 -13.49 16.21 7.79
CA LEU A 134 -13.14 16.62 9.15
C LEU A 134 -12.80 18.11 9.24
N GLY A 135 -12.68 18.82 8.10
CA GLY A 135 -12.35 20.23 8.07
C GLY A 135 -10.94 20.56 8.59
N CYS A 136 -10.05 19.57 8.70
CA CYS A 136 -8.70 19.78 9.22
C CYS A 136 -7.64 19.85 8.10
N SER A 137 -6.61 20.65 8.34
CA SER A 137 -5.49 20.81 7.40
C SER A 137 -4.30 19.99 7.86
N ILE A 138 -3.87 19.04 7.04
CA ILE A 138 -2.67 18.23 7.28
C ILE A 138 -1.52 18.83 6.46
N PRO A 139 -0.38 19.18 7.08
CA PRO A 139 0.72 19.86 6.40
C PRO A 139 1.40 18.97 5.37
N GLU A 140 1.55 19.43 4.13
CA GLU A 140 2.18 18.64 3.06
C GLU A 140 3.59 18.13 3.43
N PRO A 141 4.00 16.95 2.89
CA PRO A 141 5.32 16.37 3.16
C PRO A 141 6.50 17.29 2.79
N SER A 142 6.32 18.18 1.82
CA SER A 142 7.33 19.12 1.34
C SER A 142 7.60 20.29 2.30
N LYS A 143 6.77 20.47 3.33
CA LYS A 143 6.82 21.57 4.29
C LYS A 143 7.31 21.13 5.69
N LEU A 144 7.80 19.90 5.80
CA LEU A 144 8.44 19.33 7.00
C LEU A 144 9.95 19.25 6.80
#